data_AF-A0A7W0Q956-F1
#
_entry.id   AF-A0A7W0Q956-F1
#
_cell.length_a   1.000
_cell.length_b   1.000
_cell.length_c   1.000
_cell.angle_alpha   90.00
_cell.angle_beta   90.00
_cell.angle_gamma   90.00
#
_symmetry.space_group_name_H-M   'P 1'
#
loop_
_entity.id
_entity.type
_entity.pdbx_description
1 polymer ?
#
loop_
_entity_poly.entity_id
_entity_poly.type
_entity_poly.pdbx_seq_one_letter_code
_entity_poly.pdbx_strand_id
1 'polypeptide(L)'
;MNRVAYIDGTRVALVPTALLGQGGEAEVYDLGDGRVLKWWKPADHPDFDGLPDAQAAAAKRLAEQPAKLRALPGNLPPGVVAPCGLALAGERSTQVVGYLMPRVAGDTLHAYG
;
A
#
# COMPACT_ATOMS: atom_id res chain seq x y z
N MET A 1 -7.69 11.08 -11.53
CA MET A 1 -6.41 11.55 -10.95
C MET A 1 -5.36 10.48 -11.22
N ASN A 2 -4.25 10.79 -11.90
CA ASN A 2 -3.15 9.82 -12.04
C ASN A 2 -2.38 9.77 -10.73
N ARG A 3 -2.59 8.70 -9.94
CA ARG A 3 -1.85 8.44 -8.71
C ARG A 3 -0.45 7.94 -9.06
N VAL A 4 0.53 8.34 -8.27
CA VAL A 4 1.95 8.05 -8.51
C VAL A 4 2.59 7.66 -7.19
N ALA A 5 3.47 6.66 -7.25
CA ALA A 5 4.37 6.31 -6.17
C ALA A 5 5.81 6.23 -6.70
N TYR A 6 6.77 6.49 -5.83
CA TYR A 6 8.19 6.30 -6.13
C TYR A 6 8.68 5.04 -5.44
N ILE A 7 9.22 4.11 -6.22
CA ILE A 7 9.65 2.78 -5.80
C ILE A 7 11.04 2.56 -6.35
N ASP A 8 12.02 2.27 -5.49
CA ASP A 8 13.43 2.07 -5.86
C ASP A 8 13.98 3.22 -6.74
N GLY A 9 13.59 4.45 -6.43
CA GLY A 9 13.95 5.65 -7.21
C GLY A 9 13.18 5.84 -8.52
N THR A 10 12.33 4.88 -8.91
CA THR A 10 11.54 4.93 -10.15
C THR A 10 10.13 5.43 -9.90
N ARG A 11 9.63 6.31 -10.78
CA ARG A 11 8.26 6.81 -10.77
C ARG A 11 7.30 5.78 -11.36
N VAL A 12 6.41 5.23 -10.54
CA VAL A 12 5.39 4.25 -10.94
C VAL A 12 4.01 4.90 -10.95
N ALA A 13 3.32 4.84 -12.08
CA ALA A 13 1.93 5.28 -12.18
C ALA A 13 0.99 4.17 -11.68
N LEU A 14 0.10 4.49 -10.76
CA LEU A 14 -0.88 3.54 -10.22
C LEU A 14 -2.12 3.56 -11.12
N VAL A 15 -2.11 2.69 -12.12
CA VAL A 15 -3.15 2.60 -13.14
C VAL A 15 -4.23 1.58 -12.74
N PRO A 16 -5.51 1.80 -13.08
CA PRO A 16 -6.59 0.88 -12.73
C PRO A 16 -6.40 -0.55 -13.26
N THR A 17 -5.74 -0.72 -14.40
CA THR A 17 -5.44 -2.03 -14.99
C THR A 17 -4.45 -2.87 -14.18
N ALA A 18 -3.69 -2.24 -13.27
CA ALA A 18 -2.77 -2.92 -12.36
C ALA A 18 -3.40 -3.17 -10.98
N LEU A 19 -4.62 -2.72 -10.72
CA LEU A 19 -5.30 -2.91 -9.44
C LEU A 19 -5.71 -4.37 -9.25
N LEU A 20 -5.14 -5.03 -8.25
CA LEU A 20 -5.47 -6.41 -7.87
C LEU A 20 -6.64 -6.48 -6.90
N GLY A 21 -6.80 -5.46 -6.06
CA GLY A 21 -7.86 -5.42 -5.07
C GLY A 21 -7.81 -4.15 -4.23
N GLN A 22 -8.90 -3.89 -3.53
CA GLN A 22 -9.01 -2.74 -2.64
C GLN A 22 -9.79 -3.12 -1.38
N GLY A 23 -9.43 -2.47 -0.28
CA GLY A 23 -10.17 -2.52 0.98
C GLY A 23 -10.40 -1.10 1.51
N GLY A 24 -10.97 -0.99 2.71
CA GLY A 24 -11.30 0.32 3.29
C GLY A 24 -10.09 1.25 3.49
N GLU A 25 -8.87 0.71 3.64
CA GLU A 25 -7.68 1.51 4.00
C GLU A 25 -6.64 1.62 2.88
N ALA A 26 -6.67 0.71 1.91
CA ALA A 26 -5.58 0.56 0.95
C ALA A 26 -6.05 -0.09 -0.34
N GLU A 27 -5.24 0.13 -1.37
CA GLU A 27 -5.32 -0.54 -2.67
C GLU A 27 -4.07 -1.37 -2.87
N VAL A 28 -4.19 -2.46 -3.63
CA VAL A 28 -3.08 -3.35 -3.94
C VAL A 28 -2.86 -3.34 -5.45
N TYR A 29 -1.67 -2.95 -5.89
CA TYR A 29 -1.29 -2.86 -7.30
C TYR A 29 -0.21 -3.87 -7.65
N ASP A 30 -0.34 -4.54 -8.79
CA ASP A 30 0.71 -5.36 -9.37
C ASP A 30 1.79 -4.47 -10.00
N LEU A 31 3.06 -4.74 -9.69
CA LEU A 31 4.19 -4.01 -10.27
C LEU A 31 4.76 -4.70 -11.52
N GLY A 32 4.31 -5.92 -11.83
CA GLY A 32 4.75 -6.69 -12.99
C GLY A 32 6.14 -7.32 -12.85
N ASP A 33 6.82 -7.11 -11.71
CA ASP A 33 8.17 -7.63 -11.41
C ASP A 33 8.16 -8.70 -10.30
N GLY A 34 6.99 -9.28 -10.04
CA GLY A 34 6.80 -10.26 -8.96
C GLY A 34 6.57 -9.63 -7.58
N ARG A 35 6.50 -8.29 -7.48
CA ARG A 35 6.10 -7.57 -6.28
C ARG A 35 4.74 -6.92 -6.45
N VAL A 36 4.12 -6.60 -5.33
CA VAL A 36 2.90 -5.78 -5.27
C VAL A 36 3.13 -4.59 -4.37
N LEU A 37 2.47 -3.48 -4.69
CA LEU A 37 2.39 -2.29 -3.85
C LEU A 37 1.08 -2.32 -3.06
N LYS A 38 1.15 -2.29 -1.74
CA LYS A 38 0.01 -1.87 -0.91
C LYS A 38 0.07 -0.37 -0.70
N TRP A 39 -0.72 0.37 -1.46
CA TRP A 39 -0.82 1.83 -1.41
C TRP A 39 -1.91 2.25 -0.42
N TRP A 40 -1.59 3.12 0.53
CA TRP A 40 -2.54 3.57 1.54
C TRP A 40 -3.39 4.72 1.00
N LYS A 41 -4.71 4.62 1.21
CA LYS A 41 -5.66 5.65 0.77
C LYS A 41 -5.43 6.93 1.59
N PRO A 42 -5.11 8.08 0.96
CA PRO A 42 -4.98 9.35 1.65
C PRO A 42 -6.33 9.88 2.14
N ALA A 43 -6.31 10.89 3.01
CA ALA A 43 -7.54 11.46 3.56
C ALA A 43 -8.44 12.12 2.49
N ASP A 44 -7.86 12.55 1.37
CA ASP A 44 -8.56 13.11 0.21
C ASP A 44 -8.94 12.03 -0.84
N HIS A 45 -8.88 10.75 -0.47
CA HIS A 45 -9.30 9.66 -1.34
C HIS A 45 -10.83 9.70 -1.56
N PRO A 46 -11.34 9.47 -2.78
CA PRO A 46 -12.78 9.53 -3.08
C PRO A 46 -13.68 8.66 -2.17
N ASP A 47 -13.20 7.50 -1.74
CA ASP A 47 -13.90 6.64 -0.77
C ASP A 47 -14.21 7.31 0.58
N PHE A 48 -13.55 8.42 0.90
CA PHE A 48 -13.76 9.17 2.14
C PHE A 48 -14.50 10.51 1.91
N ASP A 49 -14.97 10.78 0.68
CA ASP A 49 -15.68 12.01 0.36
C ASP A 49 -16.95 12.15 1.20
N GLY A 50 -17.10 13.30 1.87
CA GLY A 50 -18.23 13.57 2.76
C GLY A 50 -18.20 12.83 4.10
N LEU A 51 -17.11 12.12 4.42
CA LEU A 51 -16.95 11.33 5.64
C LEU A 51 -15.81 11.86 6.53
N PRO A 52 -16.01 12.96 7.27
CA PRO A 52 -14.92 13.63 8.01
C PRO A 52 -14.22 12.73 9.02
N ASP A 53 -14.95 11.82 9.68
CA ASP A 53 -14.37 10.86 10.62
C ASP A 53 -13.43 9.86 9.92
N ALA A 54 -13.80 9.41 8.71
CA ALA A 54 -12.97 8.51 7.91
C ALA A 54 -11.71 9.22 7.40
N GLN A 55 -11.84 10.48 6.99
CA GLN A 55 -10.70 11.32 6.59
C GLN A 55 -9.71 11.53 7.76
N ALA A 56 -10.23 11.85 8.95
CA ALA A 56 -9.42 12.01 10.16
C ALA A 56 -8.73 10.68 10.55
N ALA A 57 -9.43 9.56 10.46
CA ALA A 57 -8.87 8.23 10.71
C ALA A 57 -7.77 7.87 9.69
N ALA A 58 -7.95 8.23 8.42
CA ALA A 58 -6.94 8.05 7.38
C ALA A 58 -5.67 8.87 7.67
N ALA A 59 -5.82 10.15 8.00
CA ALA A 59 -4.70 11.02 8.36
C ALA A 59 -3.92 10.47 9.57
N LYS A 60 -4.63 10.04 10.62
CA LYS A 60 -4.02 9.44 11.82
C LYS A 60 -3.26 8.15 11.46
N ARG A 61 -3.88 7.26 10.68
CA ARG A 61 -3.28 5.99 10.27
C ARG A 61 -1.98 6.20 9.48
N LEU A 62 -1.98 7.14 8.53
CA LEU A 62 -0.81 7.47 7.73
C LEU A 62 0.35 8.05 8.56
N ALA A 63 0.05 8.76 9.65
CA ALA A 63 1.08 9.24 10.57
C ALA A 63 1.74 8.10 11.37
N GLU A 64 0.98 7.05 11.71
CA GLU A 64 1.46 5.95 12.55
C GLU A 64 2.10 4.78 11.77
N GLN A 65 1.60 4.51 10.55
CA GLN A 65 1.97 3.34 9.75
C GLN A 65 3.47 3.21 9.47
N PRO A 66 4.21 4.29 9.11
CA PRO A 66 5.64 4.19 8.86
C PRO A 66 6.44 3.74 10.09
N ALA A 67 6.00 4.11 11.30
CA ALA A 67 6.64 3.67 12.54
C ALA A 67 6.35 2.18 12.81
N LYS A 68 5.09 1.77 12.65
CA LYS A 68 4.67 0.36 12.78
C LYS A 68 5.41 -0.56 11.81
N LEU A 69 5.60 -0.11 10.57
CA LEU A 69 6.29 -0.86 9.54
C LEU A 69 7.78 -1.07 9.87
N ARG A 70 8.45 -0.04 10.42
CA ARG A 70 9.85 -0.15 10.87
C ARG A 70 10.02 -1.04 12.10
N ALA A 71 8.96 -1.19 12.91
CA ALA A 71 8.96 -2.04 14.10
C ALA A 71 8.66 -3.52 13.79
N LEU A 72 8.38 -3.87 12.53
CA LEU A 72 8.08 -5.26 12.16
C LEU A 72 9.32 -6.15 12.38
N PRO A 73 9.18 -7.31 13.04
CA PRO A 73 10.31 -8.22 13.24
C PRO A 73 10.82 -8.78 11.91
N GLY A 74 12.14 -8.92 11.79
CA GLY A 74 12.79 -9.42 10.56
C GLY A 74 12.78 -10.94 10.38
N ASN A 75 12.53 -11.71 11.44
CA ASN A 75 12.58 -13.17 11.46
C ASN A 75 11.18 -13.80 11.45
N LEU A 76 10.33 -13.33 10.53
CA LEU A 76 8.98 -13.88 10.38
C LEU A 76 9.02 -15.32 9.84
N PRO A 77 8.07 -16.19 10.22
CA PRO A 77 7.96 -17.54 9.65
C PRO A 77 7.80 -17.51 8.13
N PRO A 78 8.27 -18.53 7.38
CA PRO A 78 8.20 -18.55 5.92
C PRO A 78 6.78 -18.41 5.32
N GLY A 79 5.75 -18.77 6.08
CA GLY A 79 4.35 -18.62 5.67
C GLY A 79 3.78 -17.20 5.80
N VAL A 80 4.56 -16.24 6.30
CA VAL A 80 4.14 -14.85 6.51
C VAL A 80 4.79 -13.96 5.46
N VAL A 81 3.97 -13.26 4.68
CA VAL A 81 4.44 -12.25 3.73
C VAL A 81 4.94 -11.03 4.50
N ALA A 82 6.22 -10.71 4.36
CA ALA A 82 6.85 -9.54 4.94
C ALA A 82 6.99 -8.40 3.92
N PRO A 83 6.95 -7.12 4.37
CA PRO A 83 7.36 -5.99 3.54
C PRO A 83 8.81 -6.14 3.08
N CYS A 84 9.07 -5.85 1.80
CA CYS A 84 10.40 -5.90 1.20
C CYS A 84 10.89 -4.55 0.66
N GLY A 85 10.08 -3.48 0.78
CA GLY A 85 10.44 -2.14 0.34
C GLY A 85 9.39 -1.10 0.70
N LEU A 86 9.71 0.18 0.48
CA LEU A 86 8.82 1.31 0.74
C LEU A 86 8.43 2.01 -0.56
N ALA A 87 7.22 2.55 -0.58
CA ALA A 87 6.78 3.46 -1.63
C ALA A 87 6.72 4.89 -1.07
N LEU A 88 7.27 5.84 -1.83
CA LEU A 88 7.39 7.24 -1.43
C LEU A 88 6.45 8.14 -2.25
N ALA A 89 6.01 9.24 -1.65
CA ALA A 89 5.16 10.23 -2.34
C ALA A 89 5.88 10.97 -3.47
N GLY A 90 7.21 10.98 -3.44
CA GLY A 90 8.06 11.76 -4.35
C GLY A 90 9.48 11.21 -4.38
N GLU A 91 10.23 11.49 -5.44
CA GLU A 91 11.62 11.01 -5.63
C GLU A 91 12.55 11.36 -4.46
N ARG A 92 12.36 12.57 -3.91
CA ARG A 92 13.12 13.10 -2.76
C ARG A 92 12.27 13.22 -1.50
N SER A 93 11.10 12.59 -1.46
CA SER A 93 10.19 12.64 -0.33
C SER A 93 10.55 11.58 0.71
N THR A 94 10.48 11.94 1.99
CA THR A 94 10.56 10.96 3.09
C THR A 94 9.18 10.43 3.50
N GLN A 95 8.12 10.94 2.88
CA GLN A 95 6.75 10.52 3.13
C GLN A 95 6.49 9.17 2.48
N VAL A 96 6.27 8.16 3.32
CA VAL A 96 5.89 6.81 2.90
C VAL A 96 4.39 6.78 2.61
N VAL A 97 4.02 6.31 1.42
CA VAL A 97 2.61 6.20 0.96
C VAL A 97 2.16 4.74 0.82
N GLY A 98 3.04 3.80 1.14
CA GLY A 98 2.76 2.38 1.06
C GLY A 98 4.03 1.56 1.21
N TYR A 99 3.88 0.25 1.03
CA TYR A 99 5.00 -0.69 1.09
C TYR A 99 4.88 -1.77 0.04
N LEU A 100 6.03 -2.37 -0.28
CA LEU A 100 6.15 -3.45 -1.23
C LEU A 100 6.13 -4.78 -0.51
N MET A 101 5.58 -5.80 -1.14
CA MET A 101 5.68 -7.17 -0.69
C MET A 101 5.73 -8.14 -1.88
N PRO A 102 6.27 -9.36 -1.71
CA PRO A 102 6.19 -10.39 -2.75
C PRO A 102 4.75 -10.66 -3.19
N ARG A 103 4.54 -10.84 -4.50
CA ARG A 103 3.26 -11.27 -5.04
C ARG A 103 3.04 -12.74 -4.70
N VAL A 104 1.95 -13.04 -4.00
CA VAL A 104 1.51 -14.42 -3.76
C VAL A 104 0.51 -14.80 -4.84
N ALA A 105 0.76 -15.92 -5.52
CA ALA A 105 -0.15 -16.47 -6.52
C ALA A 105 -1.21 -17.36 -5.87
N GLY A 106 -2.30 -17.58 -6.61
CA GLY A 106 -3.46 -18.35 -6.15
C GLY A 106 -4.54 -17.45 -5.55
N ASP A 107 -5.59 -18.10 -5.07
CA ASP A 107 -6.75 -17.42 -4.53
C ASP A 107 -6.63 -17.19 -3.02
N THR A 108 -7.28 -16.14 -2.54
CA THR A 108 -7.45 -15.94 -1.10
C THR A 108 -8.36 -17.02 -0.54
N LEU A 109 -8.10 -17.51 0.67
CA LEU A 109 -8.98 -18.47 1.35
C LEU A 109 -10.44 -18.00 1.46
N HIS A 110 -10.65 -16.69 1.56
CA HIS A 110 -11.99 -16.09 1.59
C HIS A 110 -12.85 -16.44 0.35
N ALA A 111 -12.22 -16.77 -0.78
CA ALA A 111 -12.93 -17.19 -1.99
C ALA A 111 -13.63 -18.56 -1.84
N TYR A 112 -13.30 -19.33 -0.80
CA TYR A 112 -13.77 -20.72 -0.61
C TYR A 112 -14.78 -20.89 0.55
N GLY A 113 -15.16 -19.82 1.26
CA GLY A 113 -16.15 -19.86 2.34
C GLY A 113 -15.55 -19.89 3.74
#